data_AF-A0A946Y5Y8-F1
#
_entry.id   AF-A0A946Y5Y8-F1
#
_cell.length_a   1.000
_cell.length_b   1.000
_cell.length_c   1.000
_cell.angle_alpha   90.00
_cell.angle_beta   90.00
_cell.angle_gamma   90.00
#
_symmetry.space_group_name_H-M   'P 1'
#
loop_
_entity.id
_entity.type
_entity.pdbx_description
1 polymer ?
#
loop_
_entity_poly.entity_id
_entity_poly.type
_entity_poly.pdbx_seq_one_letter_code
_entity_poly.pdbx_strand_id
1 'polypeptide(L)'
;MKNLNRYKGTPWRTRLLAPMMLGLAALLAGGCESPSDSDGTLFNEVVLPTDTLLNLACAEVGVGFETCVLEDPANPYAFIPTFEFNVNDPDGPSKFELNNAIPAGPTGAKARFYLWATALARQPSGENQWYTARALHELFDANSDELIRNQALKAYQAVLQIFYGSFTVFEFGPVTLNERAADDLYRTEATGFRRLVDGDPSNVIELLLGWGFIYEPATPPLFDDGLVIPVGG
;
A
#
# COMPACT_ATOMS: atom_id res chain seq x y z
N MET A 1 26.24 63.33 38.86
CA MET A 1 26.76 64.69 38.62
C MET A 1 27.70 64.64 37.42
N LYS A 2 27.65 65.69 36.60
CA LYS A 2 28.58 66.07 35.52
C LYS A 2 29.98 65.45 35.64
N ASN A 3 30.53 64.91 34.56
CA ASN A 3 31.49 65.66 33.74
C ASN A 3 32.03 64.82 32.57
N LEU A 4 31.83 65.37 31.37
CA LEU A 4 32.69 65.18 30.22
C LEU A 4 34.11 65.60 30.59
N ASN A 5 35.12 64.87 30.11
CA ASN A 5 36.40 65.47 29.78
C ASN A 5 36.99 64.85 28.51
N ARG A 6 36.91 65.64 27.44
CA ARG A 6 37.76 65.57 26.25
C ARG A 6 39.17 66.05 26.61
N TYR A 7 40.19 65.39 26.09
CA TYR A 7 41.43 66.02 25.61
C TYR A 7 42.08 65.05 24.59
N LYS A 8 41.94 65.28 23.28
CA LYS A 8 42.74 66.13 22.37
C LYS A 8 44.15 65.58 22.10
N GLY A 9 44.35 65.20 20.84
CA GLY A 9 45.64 64.89 20.21
C GLY A 9 45.48 64.67 18.71
N THR A 10 45.15 65.71 17.95
CA THR A 10 45.40 65.84 16.49
C THR A 10 46.89 66.09 16.25
N PRO A 11 47.41 66.17 15.00
CA PRO A 11 47.08 65.52 13.73
C PRO A 11 48.32 64.74 13.21
N TRP A 12 48.32 64.00 12.09
CA TRP A 12 48.69 64.50 10.77
C TRP A 12 48.83 63.29 9.82
N ARG A 13 48.15 63.39 8.67
CA ARG A 13 48.39 62.81 7.32
C ARG A 13 49.38 61.63 7.23
N THR A 14 49.12 60.52 6.55
CA THR A 14 48.61 60.34 5.17
C THR A 14 48.37 58.84 4.98
N ARG A 15 47.16 58.43 4.62
CA ARG A 15 46.76 57.83 3.33
C ARG A 15 47.33 56.43 3.00
N LEU A 16 46.37 55.52 2.80
CA LEU A 16 46.35 54.34 1.90
C LEU A 16 47.03 53.08 2.49
N LEU A 17 46.24 52.16 3.06
CA LEU A 17 45.57 51.01 2.41
C LEU A 17 46.53 49.82 2.19
N ALA A 18 46.50 48.84 3.11
CA ALA A 18 46.71 47.39 2.95
C ALA A 18 46.74 46.72 4.35
N PRO A 19 46.53 45.41 4.49
CA PRO A 19 45.32 44.65 4.16
C PRO A 19 44.93 43.63 5.26
N MET A 20 43.89 42.83 4.98
CA MET A 20 43.72 41.45 5.47
C MET A 20 43.14 41.22 6.88
N MET A 21 41.80 41.19 6.94
CA MET A 21 41.03 40.10 7.56
C MET A 21 39.56 40.26 7.14
N LEU A 22 39.25 39.68 5.98
CA LEU A 22 37.93 39.67 5.39
C LEU A 22 37.50 38.21 5.27
N GLY A 23 36.38 37.88 5.92
CA GLY A 23 35.66 36.63 5.69
C GLY A 23 35.41 35.79 6.92
N LEU A 24 34.58 36.26 7.86
CA LEU A 24 33.75 35.37 8.69
C LEU A 24 32.69 36.18 9.48
N ALA A 25 31.57 36.58 8.84
CA ALA A 25 30.36 37.04 9.57
C ALA A 25 29.14 37.24 8.65
N ALA A 26 28.80 36.30 7.76
CA ALA A 26 27.59 36.44 6.93
C ALA A 26 26.86 35.12 6.61
N LEU A 27 26.90 34.13 7.50
CA LEU A 27 26.17 32.86 7.34
C LEU A 27 25.56 32.43 8.68
N LEU A 28 24.60 33.20 9.22
CA LEU A 28 23.80 32.79 10.38
C LEU A 28 22.31 33.18 10.26
N ALA A 29 21.79 33.38 9.04
CA ALA A 29 20.37 33.71 8.82
C ALA A 29 19.70 32.81 7.77
N GLY A 30 20.08 31.54 7.75
CA GLY A 30 19.43 30.49 6.95
C GLY A 30 19.38 29.21 7.77
N GLY A 31 18.72 29.26 8.94
CA GLY A 31 18.38 28.06 9.67
C GLY A 31 17.32 27.30 8.88
N CYS A 32 17.58 26.02 8.61
CA CYS A 32 16.55 25.09 8.16
C CYS A 32 15.40 25.12 9.16
N GLU A 33 14.28 25.75 8.77
CA GLU A 33 13.00 25.48 9.39
C GLU A 33 12.71 24.00 9.11
N SER A 34 12.82 23.17 10.14
CA SER A 34 12.17 21.86 10.12
C SER A 34 10.67 22.14 9.96
N PRO A 35 9.98 21.49 9.01
CA PRO A 35 8.53 21.60 8.91
C PRO A 35 7.92 21.38 10.29
N SER A 36 7.01 22.26 10.68
CA SER A 36 6.31 22.10 11.95
C SER A 36 5.43 20.85 11.86
N ASP A 37 5.17 20.17 12.99
CA ASP A 37 4.20 19.05 13.03
C ASP A 37 2.78 19.47 12.58
N SER A 38 2.54 20.78 12.39
CA SER A 38 1.30 21.36 11.85
C SER A 38 1.31 21.69 10.35
N ASP A 39 2.41 21.41 9.63
CA ASP A 39 2.51 21.65 8.19
C ASP A 39 1.87 20.52 7.35
N GLY A 40 1.37 19.47 8.00
CA GLY A 40 0.58 18.43 7.37
C GLY A 40 -0.88 18.87 7.19
N THR A 41 -1.41 18.73 5.97
CA THR A 41 -2.86 18.80 5.77
C THR A 41 -3.51 17.61 6.46
N LEU A 42 -4.23 17.85 7.56
CA LEU A 42 -5.16 16.87 8.13
C LEU A 42 -6.26 16.57 7.10
N PHE A 43 -6.15 15.44 6.41
CA PHE A 43 -7.24 14.91 5.60
C PHE A 43 -8.31 14.37 6.56
N ASN A 44 -9.16 15.26 7.08
CA ASN A 44 -10.21 14.91 8.04
C ASN A 44 -11.33 14.04 7.45
N GLU A 45 -11.34 13.80 6.13
CA GLU A 45 -12.31 12.92 5.50
C GLU A 45 -11.74 12.30 4.22
N VAL A 46 -11.55 10.98 4.21
CA VAL A 46 -11.20 10.23 3.00
C VAL A 46 -12.48 10.04 2.19
N VAL A 47 -12.60 10.75 1.06
CA VAL A 47 -13.74 10.58 0.17
C VAL A 47 -13.57 9.28 -0.62
N LEU A 48 -14.39 8.28 -0.29
CA LEU A 48 -14.30 6.96 -0.90
C LEU A 48 -14.96 6.95 -2.29
N PRO A 49 -14.31 6.35 -3.31
CA PRO A 49 -14.96 6.11 -4.59
C PRO A 49 -16.09 5.09 -4.39
N THR A 50 -17.27 5.41 -4.95
CA THR A 50 -18.47 4.57 -4.84
C THR A 50 -18.85 3.86 -6.15
N ASP A 51 -18.16 4.19 -7.23
CA ASP A 51 -18.28 3.51 -8.52
C ASP A 51 -17.43 2.22 -8.55
N THR A 52 -17.72 1.36 -9.53
CA THR A 52 -17.02 0.09 -9.72
C THR A 52 -16.01 0.13 -10.87
N LEU A 53 -15.80 1.28 -11.50
CA LEU A 53 -14.90 1.41 -12.66
C LEU A 53 -13.47 1.62 -12.18
N LEU A 54 -12.57 0.69 -12.47
CA LEU A 54 -11.16 0.82 -12.16
C LEU A 54 -10.35 1.02 -13.45
N ASN A 55 -9.67 2.15 -13.56
CA ASN A 55 -8.61 2.33 -14.54
C ASN A 55 -7.29 1.91 -13.90
N LEU A 56 -6.57 0.99 -14.51
CA LEU A 56 -5.27 0.57 -13.97
C LEU A 56 -4.25 1.71 -14.13
N ALA A 57 -3.67 2.18 -13.02
CA ALA A 57 -2.61 3.19 -13.04
C ALA A 57 -1.38 2.72 -13.84
N CYS A 58 -1.08 1.42 -13.78
CA CYS A 58 -0.07 0.76 -14.60
C CYS A 58 -0.43 -0.74 -14.78
N ALA A 59 0.30 -1.45 -15.66
CA ALA A 59 -0.01 -2.84 -16.02
C ALA A 59 0.08 -3.84 -14.87
N GLU A 60 0.86 -3.53 -13.84
CA GLU A 60 1.11 -4.39 -12.67
C GLU A 60 0.60 -3.77 -11.36
N VAL A 61 -0.30 -2.78 -11.43
CA VAL A 61 -0.86 -2.13 -10.24
C VAL A 61 -1.48 -3.16 -9.29
N GLY A 62 -1.05 -3.16 -8.02
CA GLY A 62 -1.51 -4.14 -7.03
C GLY A 62 -0.90 -5.54 -7.15
N VAL A 63 0.23 -5.67 -7.86
CA VAL A 63 0.95 -6.95 -8.02
C VAL A 63 2.40 -6.82 -7.53
N GLY A 64 2.79 -7.70 -6.61
CA GLY A 64 4.14 -7.85 -6.11
C GLY A 64 4.67 -6.59 -5.43
N PHE A 65 5.73 -6.04 -6.01
CA PHE A 65 6.46 -4.87 -5.51
C PHE A 65 6.14 -3.60 -6.29
N GLU A 66 5.13 -3.61 -7.16
CA GLU A 66 4.74 -2.43 -7.94
C GLU A 66 4.15 -1.32 -7.06
N THR A 67 4.55 -0.09 -7.31
CA THR A 67 4.22 1.08 -6.48
C THR A 67 3.39 2.14 -7.19
N CYS A 68 3.09 1.98 -8.49
CA CYS A 68 2.38 2.98 -9.30
C CYS A 68 1.02 3.43 -8.73
N VAL A 69 0.37 2.62 -7.87
CA VAL A 69 -0.88 2.99 -7.17
C VAL A 69 -0.70 4.22 -6.28
N LEU A 70 0.51 4.50 -5.80
CA LEU A 70 0.82 5.68 -4.97
C LEU A 70 0.81 6.98 -5.78
N GLU A 71 0.94 6.88 -7.11
CA GLU A 71 0.92 8.01 -8.05
C GLU A 71 -0.44 8.18 -8.73
N ASP A 72 -1.39 7.27 -8.47
CA ASP A 72 -2.72 7.32 -9.06
C ASP A 72 -3.54 8.47 -8.44
N PRO A 73 -3.94 9.49 -9.22
CA PRO A 73 -4.74 10.59 -8.71
C PRO A 73 -6.14 10.17 -8.25
N ALA A 74 -6.63 8.99 -8.65
CA ALA A 74 -7.90 8.43 -8.20
C ALA A 74 -7.78 7.63 -6.90
N ASN A 75 -6.58 7.39 -6.38
CA ASN A 75 -6.36 6.65 -5.15
C ASN A 75 -6.56 7.55 -3.90
N PRO A 76 -7.62 7.35 -3.11
CA PRO A 76 -7.88 8.18 -1.93
C PRO A 76 -6.91 7.89 -0.76
N TYR A 77 -6.13 6.80 -0.83
CA TYR A 77 -5.19 6.38 0.20
C TYR A 77 -3.72 6.73 -0.11
N ALA A 78 -3.43 7.38 -1.25
CA ALA A 78 -2.07 7.70 -1.69
C ALA A 78 -1.24 8.42 -0.60
N PHE A 79 -1.89 9.26 0.22
CA PHE A 79 -1.27 10.02 1.32
C PHE A 79 -1.78 9.63 2.72
N ILE A 80 -2.73 8.68 2.82
CA ILE A 80 -3.28 8.22 4.10
C ILE A 80 -2.44 7.04 4.57
N PRO A 81 -1.91 7.00 5.80
CA PRO A 81 -1.20 5.83 6.32
C PRO A 81 -2.04 4.54 6.22
N THR A 82 -1.44 3.46 5.74
CA THR A 82 -2.11 2.15 5.53
C THR A 82 -1.31 1.02 6.17
N PHE A 83 -0.67 1.33 7.30
CA PHE A 83 0.13 0.40 8.07
C PHE A 83 -0.76 -0.43 9.00
N GLU A 84 -0.34 -1.65 9.33
CA GLU A 84 -0.98 -2.41 10.40
C GLU A 84 -0.64 -1.81 11.77
N PHE A 85 0.62 -1.40 11.93
CA PHE A 85 1.10 -0.69 13.09
C PHE A 85 1.89 0.54 12.66
N ASN A 86 1.42 1.73 13.03
CA ASN A 86 2.08 2.99 12.73
C ASN A 86 2.77 3.52 13.99
N VAL A 87 4.10 3.39 14.05
CA VAL A 87 4.91 3.88 15.20
C VAL A 87 4.82 5.39 15.40
N ASN A 88 4.50 6.14 14.33
CA ASN A 88 4.42 7.60 14.38
C ASN A 88 3.01 8.09 14.72
N ASP A 89 2.01 7.21 14.64
CA ASP A 89 0.62 7.49 15.00
C ASP A 89 -0.03 6.21 15.56
N PRO A 90 0.34 5.82 16.80
CA PRO A 90 -0.10 4.55 17.38
C PRO A 90 -1.60 4.52 17.72
N ASP A 91 -2.25 5.67 17.79
CA ASP A 91 -3.69 5.81 18.02
C ASP A 91 -4.50 5.93 16.70
N GLY A 92 -3.80 6.00 15.56
CA GLY A 92 -4.40 6.05 14.23
C GLY A 92 -4.99 4.71 13.78
N PRO A 93 -5.92 4.71 12.81
CA PRO A 93 -6.55 3.49 12.34
C PRO A 93 -5.54 2.60 11.61
N SER A 94 -5.55 1.31 11.95
CA SER A 94 -4.86 0.25 11.20
C SER A 94 -5.49 0.04 9.82
N LYS A 95 -4.74 -0.57 8.91
CA LYS A 95 -5.27 -1.01 7.60
C LYS A 95 -6.56 -1.86 7.71
N PHE A 96 -6.71 -2.65 8.78
CA PHE A 96 -7.90 -3.46 9.02
C PHE A 96 -9.10 -2.62 9.48
N GLU A 97 -8.87 -1.63 10.35
CA GLU A 97 -9.92 -0.68 10.76
C GLU A 97 -10.36 0.19 9.59
N LEU A 98 -9.42 0.65 8.76
CA LEU A 98 -9.71 1.35 7.51
C LEU A 98 -10.58 0.47 6.60
N ASN A 99 -10.24 -0.81 6.43
CA ASN A 99 -11.03 -1.75 5.63
C ASN A 99 -12.45 -1.94 6.19
N ASN A 100 -12.59 -2.07 7.52
CA ASN A 100 -13.87 -2.25 8.19
C ASN A 100 -14.79 -1.02 8.08
N ALA A 101 -14.22 0.17 7.88
CA ALA A 101 -14.96 1.41 7.65
C ALA A 101 -15.50 1.54 6.22
N ILE A 102 -15.01 0.74 5.26
CA ILE A 102 -15.49 0.78 3.87
C ILE A 102 -16.83 0.05 3.75
N PRO A 103 -17.88 0.65 3.14
CA PRO A 103 -19.17 -0.01 2.93
C PRO A 103 -19.03 -1.38 2.27
N ALA A 104 -19.73 -2.39 2.80
CA ALA A 104 -19.76 -3.72 2.18
C ALA A 104 -20.44 -3.70 0.81
N GLY A 105 -20.04 -4.62 -0.06
CA GLY A 105 -20.61 -4.76 -1.40
C GLY A 105 -20.03 -3.79 -2.43
N PRO A 106 -20.66 -3.70 -3.63
CA PRO A 106 -20.03 -3.13 -4.82
C PRO A 106 -19.61 -1.67 -4.67
N THR A 107 -20.30 -0.89 -3.84
CA THR A 107 -20.00 0.53 -3.60
C THR A 107 -18.70 0.75 -2.83
N GLY A 108 -18.16 -0.26 -2.16
CA GLY A 108 -16.87 -0.18 -1.44
C GLY A 108 -15.73 -0.93 -2.12
N ALA A 109 -16.01 -1.72 -3.16
CA ALA A 109 -15.03 -2.63 -3.76
C ALA A 109 -13.80 -1.88 -4.30
N LYS A 110 -14.00 -0.73 -4.95
CA LYS A 110 -12.92 0.11 -5.48
C LYS A 110 -12.07 0.73 -4.38
N ALA A 111 -12.71 1.21 -3.30
CA ALA A 111 -12.00 1.71 -2.13
C ALA A 111 -11.15 0.61 -1.48
N ARG A 112 -11.69 -0.62 -1.35
CA ARG A 112 -10.93 -1.77 -0.83
C ARG A 112 -9.72 -2.08 -1.70
N PHE A 113 -9.87 -2.07 -3.02
CA PHE A 113 -8.73 -2.25 -3.92
C PHE A 113 -7.64 -1.22 -3.65
N TYR A 114 -7.98 0.07 -3.64
CA TYR A 114 -7.00 1.12 -3.40
C TYR A 114 -6.34 1.02 -2.03
N LEU A 115 -7.10 0.69 -0.98
CA LEU A 115 -6.56 0.50 0.37
C LEU A 115 -5.50 -0.60 0.36
N TRP A 116 -5.84 -1.79 -0.12
CA TRP A 116 -4.96 -2.96 -0.06
C TRP A 116 -3.78 -2.84 -1.02
N ALA A 117 -3.98 -2.29 -2.22
CA ALA A 117 -2.89 -2.02 -3.15
C ALA A 117 -1.92 -0.97 -2.60
N THR A 118 -2.41 0.06 -1.91
CA THR A 118 -1.55 1.07 -1.23
C THR A 118 -0.78 0.43 -0.07
N ALA A 119 -1.43 -0.41 0.73
CA ALA A 119 -0.78 -1.17 1.80
C ALA A 119 0.32 -2.08 1.23
N LEU A 120 0.04 -2.78 0.13
CA LEU A 120 1.01 -3.62 -0.58
C LEU A 120 2.20 -2.81 -1.10
N ALA A 121 1.95 -1.69 -1.79
CA ALA A 121 3.00 -0.85 -2.36
C ALA A 121 3.96 -0.29 -1.30
N ARG A 122 3.46 0.01 -0.09
CA ARG A 122 4.27 0.52 1.02
C ARG A 122 4.93 -0.57 1.85
N GLN A 123 4.24 -1.70 2.01
CA GLN A 123 4.70 -2.86 2.78
C GLN A 123 4.37 -4.14 2.02
N PRO A 124 5.25 -4.55 1.09
CA PRO A 124 5.03 -5.77 0.33
C PRO A 124 4.96 -6.99 1.24
N SER A 125 3.81 -7.66 1.27
CA SER A 125 3.57 -8.88 2.04
C SER A 125 2.53 -9.75 1.36
N GLY A 126 2.58 -11.06 1.61
CA GLY A 126 1.59 -11.98 1.06
C GLY A 126 0.17 -11.67 1.53
N GLU A 127 0.01 -11.18 2.76
CA GLU A 127 -1.28 -10.74 3.29
C GLU A 127 -1.84 -9.56 2.49
N ASN A 128 -1.05 -8.49 2.32
CA ASN A 128 -1.48 -7.34 1.52
C ASN A 128 -1.72 -7.74 0.06
N GLN A 129 -0.94 -8.68 -0.49
CA GLN A 129 -1.13 -9.20 -1.85
C GLN A 129 -2.45 -9.98 -1.98
N TRP A 130 -2.75 -10.86 -1.03
CA TRP A 130 -3.98 -11.67 -1.03
C TRP A 130 -5.22 -10.80 -0.87
N TYR A 131 -5.21 -9.82 0.05
CA TYR A 131 -6.32 -8.87 0.16
C TYR A 131 -6.48 -7.99 -1.08
N THR A 132 -5.38 -7.61 -1.74
CA THR A 132 -5.42 -6.89 -3.03
C THR A 132 -6.07 -7.76 -4.11
N ALA A 133 -5.71 -9.04 -4.20
CA ALA A 133 -6.29 -9.99 -5.14
C ALA A 133 -7.80 -10.17 -4.90
N ARG A 134 -8.22 -10.32 -3.63
CA ARG A 134 -9.63 -10.42 -3.26
C ARG A 134 -10.43 -9.15 -3.56
N ALA A 135 -9.85 -7.98 -3.37
CA ALA A 135 -10.53 -6.72 -3.71
C ALA A 135 -10.73 -6.55 -5.22
N LEU A 136 -9.76 -6.99 -6.04
CA LEU A 136 -9.93 -7.04 -7.50
C LEU A 136 -10.99 -8.08 -7.91
N HIS A 137 -11.04 -9.22 -7.23
CA HIS A 137 -12.07 -10.24 -7.45
C HIS A 137 -13.47 -9.69 -7.14
N GLU A 138 -13.64 -8.98 -6.02
CA GLU A 138 -14.89 -8.31 -5.69
C GLU A 138 -15.28 -7.25 -6.74
N LEU A 139 -14.33 -6.46 -7.23
CA LEU A 139 -14.60 -5.50 -8.31
C LEU A 139 -15.08 -6.18 -9.58
N PHE A 140 -14.45 -7.28 -9.98
CA PHE A 140 -14.89 -8.08 -11.12
C PHE A 140 -16.28 -8.66 -10.90
N ASP A 141 -16.60 -9.12 -9.70
CA ASP A 141 -17.95 -9.55 -9.34
C ASP A 141 -18.98 -8.43 -9.57
N ALA A 142 -18.64 -7.21 -9.15
CA ALA A 142 -19.50 -6.05 -9.25
C ALA A 142 -19.72 -5.54 -10.68
N ASN A 143 -18.76 -5.70 -11.60
CA ASN A 143 -18.81 -5.01 -12.91
C ASN A 143 -18.55 -5.90 -14.13
N SER A 144 -18.13 -7.14 -13.96
CA SER A 144 -17.78 -8.08 -15.04
C SER A 144 -16.66 -7.62 -15.99
N ASP A 145 -15.79 -6.70 -15.55
CA ASP A 145 -14.72 -6.16 -16.39
C ASP A 145 -13.56 -7.16 -16.53
N GLU A 146 -13.32 -7.62 -17.76
CA GLU A 146 -12.25 -8.57 -18.09
C GLU A 146 -10.85 -8.03 -17.79
N LEU A 147 -10.64 -6.71 -17.84
CA LEU A 147 -9.36 -6.12 -17.44
C LEU A 147 -9.10 -6.34 -15.95
N ILE A 148 -10.12 -6.12 -15.11
CA ILE A 148 -10.05 -6.34 -13.66
C ILE A 148 -9.92 -7.82 -13.36
N ARG A 149 -10.65 -8.69 -14.07
CA ARG A 149 -10.53 -10.14 -13.94
C ARG A 149 -9.10 -10.62 -14.16
N ASN A 150 -8.48 -10.16 -15.24
CA ASN A 150 -7.09 -10.49 -15.56
C ASN A 150 -6.13 -9.95 -14.49
N GLN A 151 -6.38 -8.74 -13.99
CA GLN A 151 -5.56 -8.19 -12.90
C GLN A 151 -5.72 -8.97 -11.60
N ALA A 152 -6.93 -9.43 -11.26
CA ALA A 152 -7.18 -10.27 -10.10
C ALA A 152 -6.41 -11.60 -10.21
N LEU A 153 -6.43 -12.24 -11.38
CA LEU A 153 -5.68 -13.47 -11.63
C LEU A 153 -4.17 -13.26 -11.47
N LYS A 154 -3.60 -12.16 -11.99
CA LYS A 154 -2.19 -11.81 -11.74
C LYS A 154 -1.88 -11.62 -10.26
N ALA A 155 -2.76 -10.92 -9.53
CA ALA A 155 -2.59 -10.68 -8.10
C ALA A 155 -2.64 -12.00 -7.30
N TYR A 156 -3.56 -12.92 -7.63
CA TYR A 156 -3.58 -14.26 -7.03
C TYR A 156 -2.33 -15.08 -7.39
N GLN A 157 -1.88 -15.03 -8.64
CA GLN A 157 -0.65 -15.67 -9.06
C GLN A 157 0.56 -15.15 -8.26
N ALA A 158 0.62 -13.85 -7.97
CA ALA A 158 1.68 -13.25 -7.16
C ALA A 158 1.70 -13.74 -5.70
N VAL A 159 0.54 -14.10 -5.11
CA VAL A 159 0.52 -14.76 -3.80
C VAL A 159 1.35 -16.04 -3.84
N LEU A 160 1.16 -16.85 -4.89
CA LEU A 160 1.83 -18.14 -5.05
C LEU A 160 3.28 -18.02 -5.52
N GLN A 161 3.60 -17.08 -6.40
CA GLN A 161 4.93 -16.98 -7.02
C GLN A 161 5.90 -16.08 -6.27
N ILE A 162 5.41 -15.01 -5.63
CA ILE A 162 6.25 -14.00 -4.98
C ILE A 162 6.21 -14.18 -3.46
N PHE A 163 5.03 -14.48 -2.91
CA PHE A 163 4.79 -14.51 -1.47
C PHE A 163 4.49 -15.91 -0.93
N TYR A 164 5.01 -16.94 -1.60
CA TYR A 164 4.76 -18.33 -1.24
C TYR A 164 5.05 -18.62 0.24
N GLY A 165 4.10 -19.25 0.93
CA GLY A 165 4.24 -19.61 2.34
C GLY A 165 3.94 -18.47 3.32
N SER A 166 3.46 -17.33 2.83
CA SER A 166 2.91 -16.27 3.69
C SER A 166 1.63 -16.75 4.38
N PHE A 167 1.33 -16.12 5.51
CA PHE A 167 0.10 -16.36 6.27
C PHE A 167 -0.57 -15.02 6.60
N THR A 168 -1.84 -15.10 6.96
CA THR A 168 -2.58 -14.03 7.66
C THR A 168 -3.15 -14.60 8.96
N VAL A 169 -3.53 -13.74 9.90
CA VAL A 169 -4.08 -14.16 11.19
C VAL A 169 -5.54 -13.77 11.26
N PHE A 170 -6.41 -14.77 11.36
CA PHE A 170 -7.82 -14.57 11.69
C PHE A 170 -8.06 -14.85 13.18
N GLU A 171 -9.28 -14.58 13.65
CA GLU A 171 -9.68 -14.81 15.05
C GLU A 171 -9.44 -16.26 15.51
N PHE A 172 -9.56 -17.23 14.60
CA PHE A 172 -9.37 -18.66 14.86
C PHE A 172 -7.92 -19.15 14.67
N GLY A 173 -6.99 -18.27 14.27
CA GLY A 173 -5.57 -18.59 14.14
C GLY A 173 -4.96 -18.21 12.78
N PRO A 174 -3.67 -18.54 12.59
CA PRO A 174 -2.98 -18.29 11.32
C PRO A 174 -3.53 -19.20 10.22
N VAL A 175 -3.65 -18.66 9.02
CA VAL A 175 -4.04 -19.39 7.80
C VAL A 175 -3.00 -19.13 6.72
N THR A 176 -2.54 -20.21 6.09
CA THR A 176 -1.60 -20.12 4.97
C THR A 176 -2.30 -19.57 3.74
N LEU A 177 -1.66 -18.60 3.09
CA LEU A 177 -2.28 -17.85 1.99
C LEU A 177 -2.18 -18.56 0.64
N ASN A 178 -1.30 -19.56 0.47
CA ASN A 178 -1.25 -20.32 -0.77
C ASN A 178 -2.54 -21.12 -0.98
N GLU A 179 -2.89 -21.90 0.04
CA GLU A 179 -4.09 -22.73 0.08
C GLU A 179 -5.33 -21.84 -0.01
N ARG A 180 -5.33 -20.70 0.69
CA ARG A 180 -6.47 -19.78 0.62
C ARG A 180 -6.63 -19.13 -0.76
N ALA A 181 -5.53 -18.72 -1.39
CA ALA A 181 -5.57 -18.16 -2.74
C ALA A 181 -6.08 -19.20 -3.77
N ALA A 182 -5.62 -20.44 -3.69
CA ALA A 182 -6.10 -21.52 -4.56
C ALA A 182 -7.58 -21.83 -4.32
N ASP A 183 -8.01 -21.86 -3.05
CA ASP A 183 -9.40 -22.13 -2.69
C ASP A 183 -10.36 -21.00 -3.11
N ASP A 184 -9.94 -19.74 -2.98
CA ASP A 184 -10.68 -18.58 -3.48
C ASP A 184 -10.95 -18.64 -4.99
N LEU A 185 -10.01 -19.20 -5.77
CA LEU A 185 -10.17 -19.43 -7.21
C LEU A 185 -11.04 -20.67 -7.51
N TYR A 186 -10.92 -21.71 -6.70
CA TYR A 186 -11.55 -23.01 -6.89
C TYR A 186 -13.04 -23.02 -6.54
N ARG A 187 -13.43 -22.43 -5.40
CA ARG A 187 -14.81 -22.46 -4.88
C ARG A 187 -15.45 -21.08 -4.80
N THR A 188 -16.65 -20.97 -5.33
CA THR A 188 -17.48 -19.75 -5.16
C THR A 188 -17.73 -19.46 -3.68
N GLU A 189 -17.93 -20.49 -2.85
CA GLU A 189 -18.22 -20.35 -1.43
C GLU A 189 -17.04 -19.84 -0.61
N ALA A 190 -15.80 -19.91 -1.11
CA ALA A 190 -14.62 -19.40 -0.42
C ALA A 190 -14.60 -17.86 -0.38
N THR A 191 -15.15 -17.21 -1.41
CA THR A 191 -15.18 -15.74 -1.52
C THR A 191 -16.60 -15.16 -1.44
N GLY A 192 -17.61 -15.89 -1.91
CA GLY A 192 -18.96 -15.40 -2.16
C GLY A 192 -19.10 -14.64 -3.50
N PHE A 193 -18.02 -14.54 -4.27
CA PHE A 193 -17.97 -13.81 -5.55
C PHE A 193 -18.10 -14.76 -6.73
N ARG A 194 -18.54 -14.24 -7.89
CA ARG A 194 -18.47 -14.98 -9.16
C ARG A 194 -17.06 -15.51 -9.40
N ARG A 195 -16.94 -16.66 -10.05
CA ARG A 195 -15.62 -17.25 -10.30
C ARG A 195 -14.80 -16.43 -11.29
N LEU A 196 -13.50 -16.29 -11.01
CA LEU A 196 -12.53 -15.72 -11.95
C LEU A 196 -12.18 -16.72 -13.06
N VAL A 197 -12.22 -18.02 -12.81
CA VAL A 197 -11.99 -19.04 -13.83
C VAL A 197 -13.33 -19.62 -14.24
N ASP A 198 -13.71 -19.44 -15.50
CA ASP A 198 -14.99 -19.90 -16.01
C ASP A 198 -15.04 -21.44 -16.09
N GLY A 199 -16.24 -21.99 -16.02
CA GLY A 199 -16.48 -23.42 -16.22
C GLY A 199 -16.31 -24.26 -14.95
N ASP A 200 -15.78 -25.47 -15.09
CA ASP A 200 -15.67 -26.44 -14.01
C ASP A 200 -14.54 -26.06 -13.02
N PRO A 201 -14.62 -26.42 -11.72
CA PRO A 201 -13.52 -26.25 -10.77
C PRO A 201 -12.19 -26.86 -11.24
N SER A 202 -12.20 -27.92 -12.05
CA SER A 202 -11.00 -28.50 -12.67
C SER A 202 -10.19 -27.52 -13.52
N ASN A 203 -10.83 -26.51 -14.14
CA ASN A 203 -10.11 -25.48 -14.89
C ASN A 203 -9.15 -24.66 -14.01
N VAL A 204 -9.44 -24.55 -12.70
CA VAL A 204 -8.54 -23.89 -11.74
C VAL A 204 -7.33 -24.77 -11.45
N ILE A 205 -7.51 -26.10 -11.38
CA ILE A 205 -6.40 -27.05 -11.22
C ILE A 205 -5.46 -26.94 -12.42
N GLU A 206 -6.00 -26.89 -13.65
CA GLU A 206 -5.21 -26.68 -14.86
C GLU A 206 -4.50 -25.32 -14.87
N LEU A 207 -5.18 -24.26 -14.45
CA LEU A 207 -4.58 -22.92 -14.32
C LEU A 207 -3.39 -22.92 -13.36
N LEU A 208 -3.58 -23.46 -12.15
CA LEU A 208 -2.54 -23.53 -11.11
C LEU A 208 -1.36 -24.38 -11.58
N LEU A 209 -1.63 -25.49 -12.27
CA LEU A 209 -0.58 -26.30 -12.89
C LEU A 209 0.20 -25.49 -13.94
N GLY A 210 -0.50 -24.70 -14.75
CA GLY A 210 0.11 -23.76 -15.70
C GLY A 210 0.97 -22.68 -15.03
N TRP A 211 0.68 -22.33 -13.78
CA TRP A 211 1.50 -21.44 -12.95
C TRP A 211 2.64 -22.13 -12.21
N GLY A 212 2.74 -23.46 -12.31
CA GLY A 212 3.78 -24.26 -11.66
C GLY A 212 3.39 -24.82 -10.28
N PHE A 213 2.09 -24.96 -9.99
CA PHE A 213 1.60 -25.47 -8.71
C PHE A 213 0.60 -26.61 -8.88
N ILE A 214 0.73 -27.64 -8.05
CA ILE A 214 -0.30 -28.67 -7.86
C ILE A 214 -1.22 -28.17 -6.75
N TYR A 215 -2.54 -28.26 -6.98
CA TYR A 215 -3.53 -27.98 -5.95
C TYR A 215 -4.36 -29.23 -5.68
N GLU A 216 -4.33 -29.67 -4.42
CA GLU A 216 -5.21 -30.69 -3.87
C GLU A 216 -6.35 -29.96 -3.14
N PRO A 217 -7.57 -29.91 -3.70
CA PRO A 217 -8.64 -29.10 -3.12
C PRO A 217 -9.10 -29.61 -1.76
N ALA A 218 -9.44 -28.66 -0.89
CA ALA A 218 -9.97 -28.98 0.42
C ALA A 218 -11.29 -29.77 0.34
N THR A 219 -11.50 -30.67 1.30
CA THR A 219 -12.63 -31.59 1.35
C THR A 219 -13.71 -31.13 2.34
N PRO A 220 -15.00 -31.38 2.03
CA PRO A 220 -16.09 -31.08 2.96
C PRO A 220 -16.03 -31.97 4.21
N PRO A 221 -16.56 -31.51 5.36
CA PRO A 221 -17.35 -30.28 5.51
C PRO A 221 -16.53 -29.05 5.95
N LEU A 222 -15.27 -29.23 6.38
CA LEU A 222 -14.49 -28.17 7.02
C LEU A 222 -13.66 -27.33 6.03
N PHE A 223 -13.27 -27.90 4.89
CA PHE A 223 -12.49 -27.24 3.85
C PHE A 223 -11.18 -26.59 4.37
N ASP A 224 -10.51 -27.26 5.31
CA ASP A 224 -9.27 -26.81 5.98
C ASP A 224 -8.03 -27.65 5.64
N ASP A 225 -8.17 -28.65 4.76
CA ASP A 225 -7.16 -29.63 4.37
C ASP A 225 -6.64 -29.46 2.93
N GLY A 226 -7.01 -28.37 2.25
CA GLY A 226 -6.49 -28.07 0.92
C GLY A 226 -4.98 -27.86 0.95
N LEU A 227 -4.28 -28.24 -0.12
CA LEU A 227 -2.82 -28.18 -0.18
C LEU A 227 -2.34 -27.65 -1.53
N VAL A 228 -1.43 -26.68 -1.50
CA VAL A 228 -0.72 -26.20 -2.69
C VAL A 228 0.73 -26.63 -2.63
N ILE A 229 1.24 -27.20 -3.73
CA ILE A 229 2.60 -27.74 -3.81
C ILE A 229 3.30 -27.17 -5.05
N PRO A 230 4.50 -26.56 -4.94
CA PRO A 230 5.26 -26.13 -6.10
C PRO A 230 5.76 -27.33 -6.90
N VAL A 231 5.62 -27.28 -8.23
CA VAL A 231 6.14 -28.34 -9.11
C VAL A 231 7.66 -28.28 -9.11
N GLY A 232 8.30 -29.35 -8.62
CA GLY A 232 9.77 -29.47 -8.56
C GLY A 232 10.42 -28.92 -7.28
N GLY A 233 9.62 -28.58 -6.27
CA GLY A 233 10.07 -28.29 -4.90
C GLY A 233 10.35 -29.54 -4.07
#